data_AF-A0A849RTK7-F1
#
_entry.id   AF-A0A849RTK7-F1
#
_cell.length_a   1.000
_cell.length_b   1.000
_cell.length_c   1.000
_cell.angle_alpha   90.00
_cell.angle_beta   90.00
_cell.angle_gamma   90.00
#
_symmetry.space_group_name_H-M   'P 1'
#
loop_
_entity.id
_entity.type
_entity.pdbx_description
1 polymer ?
#
loop_
_entity_poly.entity_id
_entity_poly.type
_entity_poly.pdbx_seq_one_letter_code
_entity_poly.pdbx_strand_id
1 'polypeptide(L)'
;MTFESALPTQIVSNEEFTPFCQTAAQARAEQLATALVERTSARRGLTRRDFLKTTGGMAASLLAMNSIFGKFFDVRGIELFETAAFA
;
A
#
# COMPACT_ATOMS: atom_id res chain seq x y z
N MET A 1 -2.53 -11.13 11.54
CA MET A 1 -3.58 -10.73 10.57
C MET A 1 -2.88 -10.06 9.41
N THR A 2 -3.00 -10.62 8.21
CA THR A 2 -2.38 -10.07 6.99
C THR A 2 -3.07 -8.75 6.62
N PHE A 3 -2.28 -7.70 6.41
CA PHE A 3 -2.83 -6.48 5.84
C PHE A 3 -3.11 -6.67 4.35
N GLU A 4 -4.37 -6.57 3.96
CA GLU A 4 -4.81 -6.47 2.57
C GLU A 4 -4.39 -5.10 2.01
N SER A 5 -3.09 -4.95 1.73
CA SER A 5 -2.57 -3.80 0.99
C SER A 5 -2.93 -3.91 -0.49
N ALA A 6 -3.00 -2.77 -1.18
CA ALA A 6 -3.17 -2.77 -2.64
C ALA A 6 -1.95 -3.37 -3.36
N LEU A 7 -0.78 -3.36 -2.72
CA LEU A 7 0.45 -3.98 -3.21
C LEU A 7 1.03 -4.97 -2.19
N PRO A 8 1.06 -6.27 -2.49
CA PRO A 8 1.58 -7.26 -1.57
C PRO A 8 3.08 -7.05 -1.32
N THR A 9 3.49 -7.16 -0.06
CA THR A 9 4.90 -7.04 0.35
C THR A 9 5.55 -8.40 0.65
N GLN A 10 4.80 -9.49 0.48
CA GLN A 10 5.23 -10.86 0.73
C GLN A 10 4.98 -11.72 -0.50
N ILE A 11 6.02 -12.45 -0.94
CA ILE A 11 5.88 -13.44 -2.00
C ILE A 11 5.08 -14.63 -1.44
N VAL A 12 4.13 -15.11 -2.23
CA VAL A 12 3.36 -16.34 -1.94
C VAL A 12 3.83 -17.45 -2.86
N SER A 13 3.70 -18.70 -2.38
CA SER A 13 4.14 -19.87 -3.15
C SER A 13 3.31 -20.05 -4.41
N ASN A 14 3.97 -20.39 -5.51
CA ASN A 14 3.37 -20.92 -6.74
C ASN A 14 3.49 -22.46 -6.83
N GLU A 15 3.83 -23.13 -5.73
CA GLU A 15 4.17 -24.57 -5.62
C GLU A 15 5.50 -25.00 -6.22
N GLU A 16 6.19 -24.15 -6.98
CA GLU A 16 7.51 -24.46 -7.55
C GLU A 16 8.66 -24.10 -6.60
N PHE A 17 8.47 -23.05 -5.78
CA PHE A 17 9.49 -22.56 -4.85
C PHE A 17 8.90 -22.24 -3.48
N THR A 18 9.68 -22.52 -2.43
CA THR A 18 9.35 -22.03 -1.09
C THR A 18 9.58 -20.51 -1.05
N PRO A 19 8.56 -19.69 -0.74
CA PRO A 19 8.71 -18.25 -0.76
C PRO A 19 9.68 -17.80 0.34
N PHE A 20 10.53 -16.83 0.00
CA PHE A 20 11.35 -16.16 1.00
C PHE A 20 10.47 -15.46 2.03
N CYS A 21 10.92 -15.42 3.29
CA CYS A 21 10.24 -14.65 4.33
C CYS A 21 10.22 -13.14 4.00
N GLN A 22 9.25 -12.43 4.58
CA GLN A 22 9.13 -10.98 4.45
C GLN A 22 10.40 -10.32 5.02
N THR A 23 11.04 -9.50 4.21
CA THR A 23 12.20 -8.71 4.65
C THR A 23 11.77 -7.60 5.62
N ALA A 24 12.71 -7.13 6.44
CA ALA A 24 12.44 -6.00 7.35
C ALA A 24 12.01 -4.73 6.60
N ALA A 25 12.52 -4.50 5.39
CA ALA A 25 12.10 -3.37 4.55
C ALA A 25 10.67 -3.54 4.05
N GLN A 26 10.29 -4.74 3.58
CA GLN A 26 8.92 -5.05 3.18
C GLN A 26 7.93 -4.86 4.34
N ALA A 27 8.26 -5.35 5.54
CA ALA A 27 7.44 -5.16 6.73
C ALA A 27 7.25 -3.67 7.09
N ARG A 28 8.31 -2.86 6.96
CA ARG A 28 8.23 -1.40 7.18
C ARG A 28 7.35 -0.71 6.14
N ALA A 29 7.44 -1.11 4.88
CA ALA A 29 6.58 -0.58 3.82
C ALA A 29 5.11 -0.94 4.08
N GLU A 30 4.83 -2.16 4.51
CA GLU A 30 3.48 -2.61 4.88
C GLU A 30 2.89 -1.81 6.05
N GLN A 31 3.69 -1.57 7.09
CA GLN A 31 3.30 -0.76 8.25
C GLN A 31 3.02 0.70 7.86
N LEU A 32 3.87 1.29 7.02
CA LEU A 32 3.68 2.66 6.56
C LEU A 32 2.45 2.79 5.67
N ALA A 33 2.23 1.85 4.74
CA ALA A 33 1.04 1.81 3.90
C ALA A 33 -0.24 1.66 4.75
N THR A 34 -0.20 0.79 5.78
CA THR A 34 -1.28 0.64 6.75
C THR A 34 -1.62 1.96 7.43
N ALA A 35 -0.62 2.66 7.97
CA ALA A 35 -0.82 3.92 8.66
C ALA A 35 -1.38 5.02 7.73
N LEU A 36 -0.92 5.08 6.48
CA LEU A 36 -1.44 6.01 5.47
C LEU A 36 -2.91 5.71 5.14
N VAL A 37 -3.24 4.44 4.93
CA VAL A 37 -4.61 4.00 4.65
C VAL A 37 -5.54 4.33 5.82
N GLU A 38 -5.17 3.97 7.06
CA GLU A 38 -5.99 4.21 8.26
C GLU A 38 -6.24 5.71 8.48
N ARG A 39 -5.20 6.52 8.37
CA ARG A 39 -5.31 7.97 8.53
C ARG A 39 -6.19 8.60 7.46
N THR A 40 -6.05 8.14 6.21
CA THR A 40 -6.73 8.75 5.07
C THR A 40 -8.17 8.29 4.97
N SER A 41 -8.45 7.01 5.21
CA SER A 41 -9.81 6.47 5.23
C SER A 41 -10.66 7.17 6.29
N ALA A 42 -10.14 7.34 7.50
CA ALA A 42 -10.80 8.06 8.59
C ALA A 42 -11.13 9.51 8.21
N ARG A 43 -10.20 10.21 7.55
CA ARG A 43 -10.41 11.59 7.08
C ARG A 43 -11.45 11.69 5.97
N ARG A 44 -11.58 10.66 5.13
CA ARG A 44 -12.57 10.60 4.05
C ARG A 44 -13.92 10.01 4.49
N GLY A 45 -14.07 9.61 5.75
CA GLY A 45 -15.27 8.93 6.24
C GLY A 45 -15.50 7.56 5.57
N LEU A 46 -14.46 6.93 5.04
CA LEU A 46 -14.52 5.63 4.39
C LEU A 46 -14.05 4.54 5.34
N THR A 47 -14.61 3.34 5.21
CA THR A 47 -14.01 2.16 5.84
C THR A 47 -12.64 1.90 5.21
N ARG A 48 -11.74 1.23 5.96
CA ARG A 48 -10.44 0.79 5.42
C ARG A 48 -10.62 0.00 4.12
N ARG A 49 -11.59 -0.93 4.09
CA ARG A 49 -11.88 -1.79 2.94
C ARG A 49 -12.35 -0.98 1.72
N ASP A 50 -13.21 0.01 1.91
CA ASP A 50 -13.70 0.82 0.81
C ASP A 50 -12.64 1.79 0.30
N PHE A 51 -11.83 2.35 1.19
CA PHE A 51 -10.69 3.19 0.80
C PHE A 51 -9.66 2.41 -0.02
N LEU A 52 -9.34 1.17 0.36
CA LEU A 52 -8.41 0.31 -0.37
C LEU A 52 -8.85 0.00 -1.81
N LYS A 53 -10.15 0.06 -2.10
CA LYS A 53 -10.69 -0.11 -3.47
C LYS A 53 -10.58 1.16 -4.33
N THR A 54 -10.15 2.28 -3.75
CA THR A 54 -9.95 3.54 -4.48
C THR A 54 -8.50 3.69 -4.95
N THR A 55 -8.25 4.65 -5.85
CA THR A 55 -6.88 5.02 -6.25
C THR A 55 -6.04 5.53 -5.08
N GLY A 56 -6.65 6.10 -4.04
CA GLY A 56 -5.98 6.50 -2.81
C GLY A 56 -5.34 5.33 -2.04
N GLY A 57 -5.95 4.14 -2.09
CA GLY A 57 -5.36 2.92 -1.48
C GLY A 57 -4.09 2.47 -2.19
N MET A 58 -4.07 2.56 -3.52
CA MET A 58 -2.90 2.31 -4.34
C MET A 58 -1.82 3.39 -4.10
N ALA A 59 -2.20 4.67 -4.09
CA ALA A 59 -1.29 5.78 -3.80
C ALA A 59 -0.62 5.64 -2.42
N ALA A 60 -1.36 5.22 -1.40
CA ALA A 60 -0.80 4.95 -0.06
C ALA A 60 0.27 3.86 -0.09
N SER A 61 0.04 2.81 -0.87
CA SER A 61 1.00 1.70 -1.02
C SER A 61 2.25 2.15 -1.78
N LEU A 62 2.09 2.87 -2.88
CA LEU A 62 3.21 3.38 -3.69
C LEU A 62 4.05 4.42 -2.93
N LEU A 63 3.42 5.32 -2.16
CA LEU A 63 4.11 6.29 -1.30
C LEU A 63 4.93 5.58 -0.22
N ALA A 64 4.37 4.52 0.38
CA ALA A 64 5.10 3.73 1.36
C ALA A 64 6.32 3.03 0.74
N MET A 65 6.16 2.43 -0.45
CA MET A 65 7.27 1.84 -1.20
C MET A 65 8.36 2.88 -1.49
N ASN A 66 7.97 4.06 -1.96
CA ASN A 66 8.91 5.15 -2.23
C ASN A 66 9.71 5.57 -0.98
N SER A 67 9.04 5.62 0.17
CA SER A 67 9.65 6.03 1.42
C SER A 67 10.67 5.02 1.96
N ILE A 68 10.50 3.73 1.66
CA ILE A 68 11.33 2.66 2.23
C ILE A 68 12.42 2.19 1.28
N PHE A 69 12.09 2.05 -0.01
CA PHE A 69 13.02 1.50 -1.00
C PHE A 69 13.70 2.59 -1.84
N GLY A 70 13.18 3.82 -1.80
CA GLY A 70 13.64 4.93 -2.66
C GLY A 70 12.58 5.34 -3.67
N LYS A 71 12.71 6.52 -4.26
CA LYS A 71 11.68 7.11 -5.13
C LYS A 71 11.66 6.42 -6.51
N PHE A 72 10.81 5.41 -6.67
CA PHE A 72 10.63 4.65 -7.92
C PHE A 72 9.32 4.98 -8.65
N PHE A 73 8.30 5.39 -7.90
CA PHE A 73 6.98 5.71 -8.45
C PHE A 73 6.77 7.22 -8.45
N ASP A 74 6.21 7.76 -9.53
CA ASP A 74 5.81 9.17 -9.57
C ASP A 74 4.41 9.30 -8.93
N VAL A 75 4.40 9.30 -7.60
CA VAL A 75 3.20 9.43 -6.78
C VAL A 75 3.42 10.53 -5.75
N ARG A 76 2.42 11.38 -5.56
CA ARG A 76 2.46 12.51 -4.61
C ARG A 76 1.43 12.33 -3.51
N GLY A 77 1.67 12.96 -2.36
CA GLY A 77 0.76 12.89 -1.22
C GLY A 77 -0.67 13.35 -1.51
N ILE A 78 -0.88 14.19 -2.53
CA ILE A 78 -2.23 14.64 -2.94
C ILE A 78 -3.08 13.50 -3.51
N GLU A 79 -2.46 12.52 -4.17
CA GLU A 79 -3.16 11.39 -4.81
C GLU A 79 -3.80 10.44 -3.79
N LEU A 80 -3.45 10.54 -2.51
CA LEU A 80 -4.17 9.88 -1.41
C LEU A 80 -5.65 10.31 -1.32
N PHE A 81 -5.93 11.55 -1.74
CA PHE A 81 -7.24 12.19 -1.63
C PHE A 81 -7.95 12.32 -2.98
N GLU A 82 -7.21 12.21 -4.08
CA GLU A 82 -7.80 12.22 -5.41
C GLU A 82 -8.60 10.94 -5.67
N THR A 83 -9.68 11.09 -6.42
CA THR A 83 -10.53 9.98 -6.89
C THR A 83 -10.29 9.73 -8.38
N ALA A 84 -9.30 10.39 -8.98
CA ALA A 84 -9.03 10.27 -10.41
C ALA A 84 -8.49 8.88 -10.72
N ALA A 85 -9.21 8.17 -11.59
CA ALA A 85 -8.67 7.04 -12.32
C ALA A 85 -7.51 7.54 -13.19
N PHE A 86 -6.35 6.91 -13.10
CA PHE A 86 -5.39 6.95 -14.20
C PHE A 86 -6.06 6.20 -15.36
N ALA A 87 -6.46 6.95 -16.40
CA ALA A 87 -6.90 6.43 -17.69
C ALA A 87 -5.74 6.49 -18.69
#